data_AF-A0A7L0LRW0-F1
#
_entry.id   AF-A0A7L0LRW0-F1
#
_cell.length_a   1.000
_cell.length_b   1.000
_cell.length_c   1.000
_cell.angle_alpha   90.00
_cell.angle_beta   90.00
_cell.angle_gamma   90.00
#
_symmetry.space_group_name_H-M   'P 1'
#
loop_
_entity.id
_entity.type
_entity.pdbx_description
1 polymer ?
#
loop_
_entity_poly.entity_id
_entity_poly.type
_entity_poly.pdbx_seq_one_letter_code
_entity_poly.pdbx_strand_id
1 'polypeptide(L)'
;RELLPPWLVIVAGLTGIVLLCVSTKDVPITPLRTKYGIVLDAGPSRTNLFIYQWTTTKANKTGVIRECSSCPVQGLGISNYTGSPQKVMESLQPCLTWAQQEIPAEQHSQTPLYVGATTSMRPLNLTHPILSDGLLAALKSSPFKFQGTKLLSSPEKEAFNWVAVNYVLENFFKYDWRGQLVPSGKGMAGVLLVGGTSALLTAKVEEENQAPTEEVKLQLYGQTHRVYTHHCLCHGTAQLRSRLLALLIQ
;
A
#
# COMPACT_ATOMS: atom_id res chain seq x y z
N ARG A 1 -36.00 -54.52 -8.21
CA ARG A 1 -34.59 -54.09 -8.37
C ARG A 1 -34.58 -53.24 -9.63
N GLU A 2 -34.81 -51.94 -9.47
CA GLU A 2 -34.98 -51.01 -10.60
C GLU A 2 -33.61 -50.86 -11.30
N LEU A 3 -33.46 -51.53 -12.44
CA LEU A 3 -32.26 -51.43 -13.26
C LEU A 3 -32.25 -50.05 -13.92
N LEU A 4 -31.21 -49.28 -13.65
CA LEU A 4 -30.97 -47.99 -14.31
C LEU A 4 -31.10 -48.18 -15.84
N PRO A 5 -31.89 -47.32 -16.52
CA PRO A 5 -32.02 -47.35 -17.96
C PRO A 5 -30.66 -47.41 -18.67
N PRO A 6 -30.47 -48.30 -19.66
CA PRO A 6 -29.18 -48.49 -20.34
C PRO A 6 -28.57 -47.20 -20.90
N TRP A 7 -29.42 -46.26 -21.33
CA TRP A 7 -28.98 -44.96 -21.85
C TRP A 7 -28.30 -44.07 -20.79
N LEU A 8 -28.67 -44.17 -19.51
CA LEU A 8 -28.02 -43.41 -18.44
C LEU A 8 -26.58 -43.89 -18.21
N VAL A 9 -26.35 -45.20 -18.33
CA VAL A 9 -25.01 -45.79 -18.22
C VAL A 9 -24.14 -45.36 -19.39
N ILE A 10 -24.71 -45.32 -20.60
CA ILE A 10 -24.02 -44.86 -21.81
C ILE A 10 -23.67 -43.36 -21.70
N VAL A 11 -24.62 -42.53 -21.26
CA VAL A 11 -24.38 -41.10 -21.05
C VAL A 11 -23.29 -40.91 -20.00
N ALA A 12 -23.38 -41.55 -18.83
CA ALA A 12 -22.37 -41.43 -17.78
C ALA A 12 -20.98 -41.89 -18.25
N GLY A 13 -20.90 -42.97 -19.03
CA GLY A 13 -19.65 -43.45 -19.63
C GLY A 13 -19.06 -42.46 -20.62
N LEU A 14 -19.88 -41.89 -21.51
CA LEU A 14 -19.45 -40.86 -22.46
C LEU A 14 -18.98 -39.59 -21.74
N THR A 15 -19.70 -39.14 -20.70
CA THR A 15 -19.28 -37.99 -19.90
C THR A 15 -17.95 -38.25 -19.19
N GLY A 16 -17.75 -39.46 -18.65
CA GLY A 16 -16.49 -39.88 -18.03
C GLY A 16 -15.32 -39.91 -19.03
N ILE A 17 -15.54 -40.42 -20.24
CA ILE A 17 -14.55 -40.43 -21.33
C ILE A 17 -14.23 -39.00 -21.76
N VAL A 18 -15.23 -38.14 -21.94
CA VAL A 18 -15.01 -36.72 -22.26
C VAL A 18 -14.20 -36.02 -21.17
N LEU A 19 -14.51 -36.25 -19.89
CA LEU A 19 -13.75 -35.68 -18.76
C LEU A 19 -12.31 -36.21 -18.69
N LEU A 20 -12.05 -37.45 -19.11
CA LEU A 20 -10.70 -38.04 -19.20
C LEU A 20 -9.93 -37.56 -20.44
N CYS A 21 -10.63 -37.24 -21.53
CA CYS A 21 -10.05 -36.73 -22.77
C CYS A 21 -9.80 -35.22 -22.74
N VAL A 22 -10.49 -34.47 -21.89
CA VAL A 22 -10.16 -33.06 -21.61
C VAL A 22 -8.84 -33.04 -20.85
N SER A 23 -7.74 -32.77 -21.57
CA SER A 23 -6.44 -32.53 -20.97
C SER A 23 -6.57 -31.39 -19.96
N THR A 24 -6.02 -31.55 -18.76
CA THR A 24 -5.96 -30.46 -17.76
C THR A 24 -5.22 -29.23 -18.27
N LYS A 25 -4.51 -29.35 -19.41
CA LYS A 25 -3.85 -28.25 -20.14
C LYS A 25 -4.81 -27.43 -21.02
N ASP A 26 -5.99 -27.98 -21.36
CA ASP A 26 -6.99 -27.34 -22.23
C ASP A 26 -8.06 -26.58 -21.44
N VAL A 27 -8.04 -26.67 -20.10
CA VAL A 27 -8.75 -25.70 -19.26
C VAL A 27 -7.92 -24.42 -19.29
N PRO A 28 -8.43 -23.29 -19.83
CA PRO A 28 -7.70 -22.04 -19.84
C PRO A 28 -7.69 -21.46 -18.43
N ILE A 29 -6.88 -22.03 -17.54
CA ILE A 29 -6.43 -21.36 -16.33
C ILE A 29 -5.49 -20.28 -16.85
N THR A 30 -6.02 -19.09 -17.15
CA THR A 30 -5.16 -17.93 -17.40
C THR A 30 -4.17 -17.86 -16.24
N PRO A 31 -2.86 -17.96 -16.49
CA PRO A 31 -1.89 -18.01 -15.41
C PRO A 31 -2.04 -16.74 -14.56
N LEU A 32 -2.11 -16.91 -13.25
CA LEU A 32 -2.08 -15.79 -12.30
C LEU A 32 -0.88 -14.91 -12.65
N ARG A 33 -1.12 -13.69 -13.14
CA ARG A 33 -0.03 -12.76 -13.42
C ARG A 33 0.29 -12.03 -12.14
N THR A 34 1.42 -12.39 -11.55
CA THR A 34 2.03 -11.62 -10.47
C THR A 34 2.46 -10.25 -11.00
N LYS A 35 2.15 -9.22 -10.23
CA LYS A 35 2.48 -7.82 -10.49
C LYS A 35 3.17 -7.25 -9.28
N TYR A 36 4.01 -6.27 -9.55
CA TYR A 36 4.85 -5.61 -8.57
C TYR A 36 4.60 -4.11 -8.62
N GLY A 37 4.90 -3.43 -7.52
CA GLY A 37 4.89 -1.97 -7.44
C GLY A 37 5.86 -1.52 -6.36
N ILE A 38 6.55 -0.41 -6.63
CA ILE A 38 7.56 0.15 -5.72
C ILE A 38 7.05 1.48 -5.18
N VAL A 39 7.18 1.67 -3.88
CA VAL A 39 6.91 2.96 -3.21
C VAL A 39 8.12 3.37 -2.41
N LEU A 40 8.67 4.54 -2.72
CA LEU A 40 9.64 5.23 -1.88
C LEU A 40 8.89 6.15 -0.91
N ASP A 41 8.88 5.80 0.37
CA ASP A 41 8.40 6.66 1.45
C ASP A 41 9.55 7.56 1.91
N ALA A 42 9.47 8.83 1.50
CA ALA A 42 10.44 9.86 1.81
C ALA A 42 10.00 10.71 3.01
N GLY A 43 10.51 10.32 4.18
CA GLY A 43 10.39 11.08 5.42
C GLY A 43 11.64 11.92 5.74
N PRO A 44 11.51 12.94 6.60
CA PRO A 44 12.60 13.88 6.92
C PRO A 44 13.79 13.21 7.59
N SER A 45 13.53 12.17 8.39
CA SER A 45 14.57 11.44 9.11
C SER A 45 15.04 10.19 8.37
N ARG A 46 14.18 9.58 7.56
CA ARG A 46 14.44 8.27 6.93
C ARG A 46 13.66 8.16 5.63
N THR A 47 14.27 7.49 4.66
CA THR A 47 13.61 7.04 3.45
C THR A 47 13.56 5.52 3.44
N ASN A 48 12.42 4.93 3.08
CA ASN A 48 12.27 3.48 2.93
C ASN A 48 11.74 3.16 1.53
N LEU A 49 12.28 2.14 0.89
CA LEU A 49 11.76 1.57 -0.34
C LEU A 49 10.92 0.35 0.01
N PHE A 50 9.68 0.29 -0.47
CA PHE A 50 8.79 -0.85 -0.33
C PHE A 50 8.52 -1.47 -1.69
N ILE A 51 8.54 -2.80 -1.76
CA ILE A 51 8.09 -3.59 -2.90
C ILE A 51 6.81 -4.29 -2.50
N TYR A 52 5.74 -4.01 -3.24
CA TYR A 52 4.45 -4.68 -3.09
C TYR A 52 4.27 -5.67 -4.22
N GLN A 53 3.82 -6.87 -3.88
CA GLN A 53 3.50 -7.92 -4.83
C GLN A 53 2.02 -8.29 -4.72
N TRP A 54 1.31 -8.35 -5.85
CA TRP A 54 -0.08 -8.80 -5.92
C TRP A 54 -0.32 -9.70 -7.12
N THR A 55 -1.33 -10.55 -7.02
CA THR A 55 -1.76 -11.41 -8.13
C THR A 55 -2.98 -10.79 -8.80
N THR A 56 -2.94 -10.66 -10.12
CA THR A 56 -4.08 -10.16 -10.90
C THR A 56 -4.84 -11.32 -11.55
N THR A 57 -6.15 -11.33 -11.38
CA THR A 57 -7.07 -12.07 -12.25
C THR A 57 -7.73 -11.07 -13.19
N LYS A 58 -8.13 -11.50 -14.40
CA LYS A 58 -8.81 -10.62 -15.38
C LYS A 58 -10.10 -9.97 -14.82
N ALA A 59 -10.65 -10.50 -13.71
CA ALA A 59 -11.91 -10.06 -13.12
C ALA A 59 -11.76 -8.91 -12.09
N ASN A 60 -10.61 -8.78 -11.41
CA ASN A 60 -10.48 -7.84 -10.30
C ASN A 60 -9.75 -6.56 -10.74
N LYS A 61 -10.46 -5.41 -10.71
CA LYS A 61 -9.88 -4.08 -10.99
C LYS A 61 -8.89 -3.62 -9.90
N THR A 62 -8.97 -4.19 -8.70
CA THR A 62 -8.07 -3.89 -7.58
C THR A 62 -7.39 -5.19 -7.15
N GLY A 63 -6.07 -5.27 -7.31
CA GLY A 63 -5.29 -6.43 -6.89
C GLY A 63 -5.22 -6.53 -5.36
N VAL A 64 -5.10 -7.76 -4.85
CA VAL A 64 -4.83 -8.02 -3.43
C VAL A 64 -3.34 -8.25 -3.26
N ILE A 65 -2.69 -7.34 -2.53
CA ILE A 65 -1.30 -7.45 -2.10
C ILE A 65 -1.13 -8.71 -1.25
N ARG A 66 -0.18 -9.55 -1.62
CA ARG A 66 0.17 -10.81 -0.93
C ARG A 66 1.45 -10.70 -0.13
N GLU A 67 2.38 -9.89 -0.60
CA GLU A 67 3.71 -9.78 -0.02
C GLU A 67 4.19 -8.34 -0.10
N CYS A 68 4.93 -7.93 0.93
CA CYS A 68 5.56 -6.63 1.07
C CYS A 68 6.97 -6.84 1.62
N SER A 69 7.97 -6.37 0.89
CA SER A 69 9.36 -6.33 1.34
C SER A 69 9.85 -4.89 1.40
N SER A 70 10.82 -4.59 2.25
CA SER A 70 11.29 -3.22 2.47
C SER A 70 12.80 -3.13 2.57
N CYS A 71 13.36 -2.05 2.02
CA CYS A 71 14.76 -1.66 2.16
C CYS A 71 14.86 -0.27 2.80
N PRO A 72 15.42 -0.15 4.02
CA PRO A 72 15.72 1.15 4.60
C PRO A 72 16.92 1.77 3.88
N VAL A 73 16.72 2.96 3.31
CA VAL A 73 17.78 3.72 2.64
C VAL A 73 18.80 4.16 3.68
N GLN A 74 20.09 3.97 3.38
CA GLN A 74 21.15 4.35 4.29
C GLN A 74 21.31 5.87 4.33
N GLY A 75 21.57 6.41 5.53
CA GLY A 75 21.77 7.83 5.75
C GLY A 75 20.51 8.55 6.22
N LEU A 76 20.52 9.87 6.06
CA LEU A 76 19.42 10.73 6.47
C LEU A 76 18.28 10.70 5.44
N GLY A 77 17.12 11.28 5.78
CA GLY A 77 16.02 11.45 4.81
C GLY A 77 16.48 12.17 3.55
N ILE A 78 15.84 11.89 2.41
CA ILE A 78 16.24 12.47 1.11
C ILE A 78 16.20 14.01 1.09
N SER A 79 15.46 14.64 2.01
CA SER A 79 15.46 16.09 2.22
C SER A 79 16.79 16.67 2.66
N ASN A 80 17.66 15.87 3.28
CA ASN A 80 18.93 16.36 3.83
C ASN A 80 20.04 16.41 2.77
N TYR A 81 19.74 16.00 1.54
CA TYR A 81 20.67 16.01 0.41
C TYR A 81 20.30 17.08 -0.63
N THR A 82 19.51 18.09 -0.25
CA THR A 82 19.19 19.26 -1.09
C THR A 82 20.48 19.92 -1.57
N GLY A 83 20.72 19.90 -2.88
CA GLY A 83 21.91 20.49 -3.51
C GLY A 83 22.99 19.51 -3.95
N SER A 84 22.82 18.19 -3.74
CA SER A 84 23.75 17.17 -4.27
C SER A 84 23.02 15.99 -4.89
N PRO A 85 22.53 16.13 -6.15
CA PRO A 85 21.98 15.04 -6.97
C PRO A 85 22.69 13.70 -6.84
N GLN A 86 24.01 13.72 -6.90
CA GLN A 86 24.85 12.53 -6.90
C GLN A 86 24.79 11.76 -5.56
N LYS A 87 24.76 12.47 -4.42
CA LYS A 87 24.65 11.85 -3.09
C LYS A 87 23.28 11.21 -2.85
N VAL A 88 22.22 11.78 -3.43
CA VAL A 88 20.87 11.17 -3.37
C VAL A 88 20.84 9.87 -4.17
N MET A 89 21.47 9.85 -5.34
CA MET A 89 21.57 8.64 -6.14
C MET A 89 22.38 7.56 -5.42
N GLU A 90 23.54 7.92 -4.87
CA GLU A 90 24.40 7.00 -4.11
C GLU A 90 23.68 6.39 -2.91
N SER A 91 22.84 7.16 -2.19
CA SER A 91 22.08 6.62 -1.06
C SER A 91 20.97 5.66 -1.48
N LEU A 92 20.31 5.90 -2.61
CA LEU A 92 19.22 5.06 -3.13
C LEU A 92 19.71 3.81 -3.87
N GLN A 93 20.91 3.85 -4.45
CA GLN A 93 21.45 2.80 -5.32
C GLN A 93 21.44 1.40 -4.67
N PRO A 94 21.77 1.22 -3.38
CA PRO A 94 21.69 -0.09 -2.73
C PRO A 94 20.26 -0.66 -2.73
N CYS A 95 19.26 0.16 -2.39
CA CYS A 95 17.86 -0.29 -2.37
C CYS A 95 17.28 -0.49 -3.76
N LEU A 96 17.69 0.30 -4.76
CA LEU A 96 17.28 0.09 -6.15
C LEU A 96 17.89 -1.19 -6.74
N THR A 97 19.15 -1.48 -6.42
CA THR A 97 19.81 -2.74 -6.81
C THR A 97 19.15 -3.94 -6.14
N TRP A 98 18.87 -3.84 -4.85
CA TRP A 98 18.11 -4.86 -4.12
C TRP A 98 16.74 -5.11 -4.78
N ALA A 99 16.00 -4.05 -5.12
CA ALA A 99 14.70 -4.21 -5.78
C ALA A 99 14.80 -4.89 -7.16
N GLN A 100 15.90 -4.72 -7.90
CA GLN A 100 16.13 -5.42 -9.16
C GLN A 100 16.40 -6.92 -8.96
N GLN A 101 16.93 -7.31 -7.81
CA GLN A 101 17.16 -8.71 -7.44
C GLN A 101 15.88 -9.39 -6.97
N GLU A 102 15.02 -8.67 -6.25
CA GLU A 102 13.74 -9.18 -5.76
C GLU A 102 12.68 -9.34 -6.86
N ILE A 103 12.69 -8.44 -7.85
CA ILE A 103 11.68 -8.43 -8.93
C ILE A 103 12.24 -9.15 -10.16
N PRO A 104 11.50 -10.09 -10.79
CA PRO A 104 11.93 -10.72 -12.04
C PRO A 104 12.22 -9.69 -13.14
N ALA A 105 13.30 -9.90 -13.90
CA ALA A 105 13.78 -8.96 -14.93
C ALA A 105 12.70 -8.60 -15.96
N GLU A 106 11.83 -9.55 -16.31
CA GLU A 106 10.75 -9.35 -17.28
C GLU A 106 9.65 -8.41 -16.77
N GLN A 107 9.56 -8.19 -15.45
CA GLN A 107 8.59 -7.29 -14.83
C GLN A 107 9.16 -5.89 -14.54
N HIS A 108 10.47 -5.67 -14.64
CA HIS A 108 11.09 -4.38 -14.28
C HIS A 108 10.44 -3.20 -15.00
N SER A 109 10.37 -3.23 -16.33
CA SER A 109 9.81 -2.15 -17.16
C SER A 109 8.32 -1.90 -16.96
N GLN A 110 7.60 -2.87 -16.38
CA GLN A 110 6.16 -2.79 -16.11
C GLN A 110 5.86 -2.40 -14.66
N THR A 111 6.85 -2.49 -13.77
CA THR A 111 6.71 -2.22 -12.35
C THR A 111 6.68 -0.71 -12.12
N PRO A 112 5.55 -0.14 -11.67
CA PRO A 112 5.48 1.28 -11.36
C PRO A 112 6.29 1.61 -10.11
N LEU A 113 7.01 2.72 -10.16
CA LEU A 113 7.72 3.30 -9.03
C LEU A 113 7.10 4.66 -8.68
N TYR A 114 6.64 4.79 -7.44
CA TYR A 114 6.09 6.03 -6.88
C TYR A 114 6.97 6.56 -5.76
N VAL A 115 6.99 7.88 -5.60
CA VAL A 115 7.60 8.53 -4.43
C VAL A 115 6.50 9.25 -3.64
N GLY A 116 6.31 8.85 -2.39
CA GLY A 116 5.50 9.57 -1.42
C GLY A 116 6.41 10.43 -0.55
N ALA A 117 6.28 11.75 -0.61
CA ALA A 117 7.00 12.67 0.27
C ALA A 117 6.05 13.29 1.28
N THR A 118 6.49 13.51 2.51
CA THR A 118 5.66 14.14 3.56
C THR A 118 5.89 15.65 3.62
N THR A 119 4.87 16.42 4.02
CA THR A 119 4.93 17.89 4.15
C THR A 119 6.02 18.41 5.09
N SER A 120 6.54 17.59 6.01
CA SER A 120 7.73 17.92 6.82
C SER A 120 9.03 18.04 6.01
N MET A 121 9.03 17.65 4.74
CA MET A 121 10.13 17.88 3.79
C MET A 121 10.18 19.33 3.26
N ARG A 122 9.31 20.22 3.75
CA ARG A 122 9.23 21.61 3.34
C ARG A 122 9.75 22.56 4.42
N PRO A 123 10.86 23.29 4.19
CA PRO A 123 10.92 24.69 4.59
C PRO A 123 10.02 25.47 3.64
N LEU A 124 9.15 26.35 4.17
CA LEU A 124 8.24 27.20 3.40
C LEU A 124 8.91 27.83 2.18
N ASN A 125 8.75 27.23 1.00
CA ASN A 125 8.90 27.90 -0.27
C ASN A 125 8.07 27.19 -1.33
N LEU A 126 7.36 27.97 -2.14
CA LEU A 126 6.37 27.57 -3.13
C LEU A 126 6.98 27.28 -4.51
N THR A 127 8.30 27.09 -4.60
CA THR A 127 9.04 27.27 -5.86
C THR A 127 9.95 26.12 -6.30
N HIS A 128 10.16 25.09 -5.49
CA HIS A 128 11.04 23.97 -5.88
C HIS A 128 10.24 22.68 -6.05
N PRO A 129 10.43 21.91 -7.14
CA PRO A 129 9.85 20.59 -7.26
C PRO A 129 10.36 19.73 -6.09
N ILE A 130 9.43 18.98 -5.47
CA ILE A 130 9.62 18.12 -4.28
C ILE A 130 10.82 17.16 -4.41
N LEU A 131 11.27 16.92 -5.63
CA LEU A 131 12.47 16.16 -5.94
C LEU A 131 13.51 17.10 -6.54
N SER A 132 14.73 17.04 -6.04
CA SER A 132 15.87 17.61 -6.77
C SER A 132 15.95 16.96 -8.17
N ASP A 133 16.43 17.71 -9.17
CA ASP A 133 16.62 17.17 -10.54
C ASP A 133 17.43 15.86 -10.54
N GLY A 134 18.34 15.72 -9.58
CA GLY A 134 19.10 14.50 -9.32
C GLY A 134 18.28 13.29 -8.92
N LEU A 135 17.31 13.48 -8.03
CA LEU A 135 16.41 12.40 -7.61
C LEU A 135 15.51 11.96 -8.76
N LEU A 136 14.99 12.91 -9.55
CA LEU A 136 14.25 12.58 -10.76
C LEU A 136 15.11 11.82 -11.78
N ALA A 137 16.37 12.25 -11.98
CA ALA A 137 17.30 11.58 -12.87
C ALA A 137 17.61 10.14 -12.42
N ALA A 138 17.87 9.94 -11.13
CA ALA A 138 18.17 8.62 -10.55
C ALA A 138 16.97 7.64 -10.66
N LEU A 139 15.74 8.14 -10.46
CA LEU A 139 14.55 7.30 -10.60
C LEU A 139 14.25 6.97 -12.06
N LYS A 140 14.50 7.92 -12.98
CA LYS A 140 14.35 7.70 -14.43
C LYS A 140 15.44 6.81 -15.02
N SER A 141 16.64 6.75 -14.43
CA SER A 141 17.70 5.84 -14.86
C SER A 141 17.51 4.41 -14.35
N SER A 142 16.64 4.21 -13.36
CA SER A 142 16.28 2.86 -12.88
C SER A 142 15.51 2.08 -13.97
N PRO A 143 15.57 0.73 -13.95
CA PRO A 143 14.84 -0.09 -14.93
C PRO A 143 13.32 -0.13 -14.67
N PHE A 144 12.86 0.53 -13.61
CA PHE A 144 11.45 0.58 -13.21
C PHE A 144 10.72 1.75 -13.85
N LYS A 145 9.41 1.62 -14.00
CA LYS A 145 8.56 2.66 -14.59
C LYS A 145 8.24 3.74 -13.57
N PHE A 146 9.04 4.81 -13.51
CA PHE A 146 8.73 5.95 -12.66
C PHE A 146 7.40 6.60 -13.07
N GLN A 147 6.45 6.65 -12.13
CA GLN A 147 5.10 7.19 -12.36
C GLN A 147 4.94 8.63 -11.84
N GLY A 148 5.77 9.03 -10.88
CA GLY A 148 5.75 10.37 -10.33
C GLY A 148 5.89 10.42 -8.81
N THR A 149 5.74 11.63 -8.31
CA THR A 149 5.87 11.96 -6.89
C THR A 149 4.59 12.57 -6.40
N LYS A 150 4.14 12.13 -5.23
CA LYS A 150 3.04 12.75 -4.51
C LYS A 150 3.56 13.34 -3.21
N LEU A 151 3.36 14.66 -3.04
CA LEU A 151 3.48 15.28 -1.73
C LEU A 151 2.20 15.03 -0.95
N LEU A 152 2.33 14.38 0.19
CA LEU A 152 1.25 14.04 1.08
C LEU A 152 1.14 15.10 2.16
N SER A 153 -0.05 15.68 2.28
CA SER A 153 -0.44 16.42 3.49
C SER A 153 -0.48 15.48 4.70
N SER A 154 -0.41 16.02 5.92
CA SER A 154 -0.48 15.22 7.14
C SER A 154 -1.76 14.37 7.21
N PRO A 155 -2.97 14.90 6.93
CA PRO A 155 -4.19 14.10 6.94
C PRO A 155 -4.19 13.00 5.88
N GLU A 156 -3.65 13.25 4.68
CA GLU A 156 -3.54 12.22 3.64
C GLU A 156 -2.61 11.08 4.08
N LYS A 157 -1.46 11.42 4.67
CA LYS A 157 -0.51 10.43 5.18
C LYS A 157 -1.18 9.53 6.22
N GLU A 158 -1.87 10.13 7.19
CA GLU A 158 -2.55 9.36 8.22
C GLU A 158 -3.75 8.57 7.67
N ALA A 159 -4.45 9.08 6.65
CA ALA A 159 -5.47 8.32 5.94
C ALA A 159 -4.87 7.07 5.24
N PHE A 160 -3.67 7.17 4.64
CA PHE A 160 -2.98 6.00 4.08
C PHE A 160 -2.55 5.01 5.17
N ASN A 161 -2.08 5.47 6.34
CA ASN A 161 -1.82 4.59 7.48
C ASN A 161 -3.08 3.85 7.93
N TRP A 162 -4.21 4.56 8.01
CA TRP A 162 -5.51 3.97 8.33
C TRP A 162 -5.94 2.92 7.30
N VAL A 163 -5.71 3.16 6.00
CA VAL A 163 -5.92 2.15 4.96
C VAL A 163 -5.04 0.94 5.17
N ALA A 164 -3.74 1.12 5.42
CA ALA A 164 -2.82 0.01 5.62
C ALA A 164 -3.25 -0.90 6.78
N VAL A 165 -3.63 -0.31 7.92
CA VAL A 165 -4.12 -1.08 9.08
C VAL A 165 -5.41 -1.84 8.74
N ASN A 166 -6.41 -1.17 8.17
CA ASN A 166 -7.67 -1.81 7.84
C ASN A 166 -7.56 -2.84 6.69
N TYR A 167 -6.55 -2.69 5.83
CA TYR A 167 -6.20 -3.67 4.81
C TYR A 167 -5.64 -4.94 5.44
N VAL A 168 -4.65 -4.82 6.34
CA VAL A 168 -4.05 -5.96 7.05
C VAL A 168 -5.06 -6.69 7.94
N LEU A 169 -6.02 -5.96 8.53
CA LEU A 169 -7.10 -6.53 9.33
C LEU A 169 -8.24 -7.16 8.51
N GLU A 170 -8.16 -7.09 7.17
CA GLU A 170 -9.20 -7.58 6.25
C GLU A 170 -10.57 -6.94 6.54
N ASN A 171 -10.59 -5.65 6.87
CA ASN A 171 -11.83 -4.93 7.18
C ASN A 171 -12.54 -4.44 5.90
N PHE A 172 -11.80 -4.22 4.81
CA PHE A 172 -12.40 -3.83 3.53
C PHE A 172 -13.08 -5.00 2.81
N PHE A 173 -12.42 -6.15 2.76
CA PHE A 173 -12.86 -7.30 1.97
C PHE A 173 -12.43 -8.62 2.61
N LYS A 174 -13.04 -9.71 2.16
CA LYS A 174 -12.65 -11.09 2.45
C LYS A 174 -12.91 -11.97 1.22
N TYR A 175 -12.32 -13.16 1.20
CA TYR A 175 -12.67 -14.17 0.21
C TYR A 175 -13.87 -14.98 0.68
N ASP A 176 -14.86 -15.16 -0.18
CA ASP A 176 -15.94 -16.12 0.05
C ASP A 176 -15.48 -17.57 -0.23
N TRP A 177 -16.36 -18.54 0.00
CA TRP A 177 -16.07 -19.96 -0.26
C TRP A 177 -15.78 -20.29 -1.73
N ARG A 178 -16.13 -19.39 -2.65
CA ARG A 178 -15.86 -19.50 -4.09
C ARG A 178 -14.55 -18.82 -4.49
N GLY A 179 -13.84 -18.21 -3.54
CA GLY A 179 -12.63 -17.42 -3.80
C GLY A 179 -12.91 -16.06 -4.44
N GLN A 180 -14.14 -15.53 -4.34
CA GLN A 180 -14.50 -14.20 -4.79
C GLN A 180 -14.29 -13.16 -3.69
N LEU A 181 -13.83 -11.97 -4.09
CA LEU A 181 -13.63 -10.86 -3.18
C LEU A 181 -14.98 -10.24 -2.85
N VAL A 182 -15.40 -10.32 -1.59
CA VAL A 182 -16.66 -9.76 -1.10
C VAL A 182 -16.40 -8.78 0.04
N PRO A 183 -17.28 -7.79 0.29
CA PRO A 183 -17.16 -6.91 1.44
C PRO A 183 -17.05 -7.72 2.74
N SER A 184 -16.13 -7.32 3.63
CA SER A 184 -15.86 -8.07 4.87
C SER A 184 -17.09 -8.10 5.80
N GLY A 185 -17.80 -6.97 5.87
CA GLY A 185 -18.90 -6.72 6.81
C GLY A 185 -18.43 -6.32 8.21
N LYS A 186 -17.11 -6.33 8.46
CA LYS A 186 -16.51 -5.83 9.70
C LYS A 186 -16.59 -4.30 9.77
N GLY A 187 -16.67 -3.78 10.99
CA GLY A 187 -16.45 -2.36 11.26
C GLY A 187 -15.01 -1.95 10.93
N MET A 188 -14.79 -0.68 10.65
CA MET A 188 -13.45 -0.15 10.41
C MET A 188 -12.76 0.16 11.74
N ALA A 189 -11.51 -0.23 11.88
CA ALA A 189 -10.69 0.10 13.03
C ALA A 189 -10.26 1.57 12.96
N GLY A 190 -10.29 2.26 14.10
CA GLY A 190 -9.56 3.52 14.29
C GLY A 190 -8.07 3.24 14.50
N VAL A 191 -7.22 4.17 14.09
CA VAL A 191 -5.76 4.09 14.26
C VAL A 191 -5.32 5.20 15.18
N LEU A 192 -4.73 4.84 16.32
CA LEU A 192 -4.10 5.77 17.25
C LEU A 192 -2.59 5.71 17.10
N LEU A 193 -1.99 6.83 16.69
CA LEU A 193 -0.55 6.96 16.50
C LEU A 193 0.02 7.90 17.56
N VAL A 194 0.79 7.38 18.50
CA VAL A 194 1.37 8.16 19.61
C VAL A 194 2.84 8.43 19.31
N GLY A 195 3.14 9.68 18.97
CA GLY A 195 4.50 10.15 18.75
C GLY A 195 5.14 10.70 20.03
N GLY A 196 6.36 11.24 19.88
CA GLY A 196 7.05 11.91 20.98
C GLY A 196 6.34 13.20 21.42
N THR A 197 5.79 13.95 20.44
CA THR A 197 5.25 15.30 20.69
C THR A 197 3.72 15.43 20.61
N SER A 198 3.04 14.47 19.99
CA SER A 198 1.59 14.51 19.77
C SER A 198 1.05 13.10 19.61
N ALA A 199 -0.26 12.95 19.76
CA ALA A 199 -0.99 11.76 19.37
C ALA A 199 -1.97 12.09 18.24
N LEU A 200 -2.17 11.17 17.31
CA LEU A 200 -3.10 11.30 16.19
C LEU A 200 -4.12 10.17 16.25
N LEU A 201 -5.40 10.50 16.12
CA LEU A 201 -6.47 9.52 15.98
C LEU A 201 -7.06 9.64 14.58
N THR A 202 -6.99 8.56 13.81
CA THR A 202 -7.54 8.49 12.45
C THR A 202 -8.67 7.47 12.42
N ALA A 203 -9.87 7.88 12.01
CA ALA A 203 -11.04 7.02 12.02
C ALA A 203 -12.00 7.34 10.87
N LYS A 204 -12.90 6.40 10.58
CA LYS A 204 -13.99 6.61 9.64
C LYS A 204 -15.02 7.56 10.26
N VAL A 205 -15.54 8.48 9.46
CA VAL A 205 -16.69 9.33 9.83
C VAL A 205 -17.97 8.49 9.70
N GLU A 206 -18.74 8.37 10.78
CA GLU A 206 -20.03 7.63 10.76
C GLU A 206 -21.23 8.54 10.48
N GLU A 207 -21.21 9.82 10.90
CA GLU A 207 -22.31 10.76 10.70
C GLU A 207 -21.93 11.96 9.83
N GLU A 208 -22.85 12.36 8.94
CA GLU A 208 -22.63 13.41 7.93
C GLU A 208 -22.63 14.85 8.50
N ASN A 209 -23.16 15.04 9.71
CA ASN A 209 -23.38 16.36 10.33
C ASN A 209 -22.17 16.92 11.10
N GLN A 210 -21.05 16.20 11.15
CA GLN A 210 -19.81 16.67 11.77
C GLN A 210 -18.64 16.41 10.82
N ALA A 211 -18.61 17.08 9.66
CA ALA A 211 -17.45 16.99 8.77
C ALA A 211 -16.26 17.70 9.44
N PRO A 212 -15.23 16.98 9.94
CA PRO A 212 -14.11 17.61 10.62
C PRO A 212 -13.24 18.34 9.60
N THR A 213 -12.51 19.37 10.04
CA THR A 213 -11.67 20.23 9.18
C THR A 213 -10.61 19.44 8.37
N GLU A 214 -10.24 18.23 8.80
CA GLU A 214 -9.21 17.38 8.20
C GLU A 214 -9.76 16.05 7.63
N GLU A 215 -10.88 16.13 6.91
CA GLU A 215 -11.48 14.97 6.22
C GLU A 215 -10.73 14.64 4.91
N VAL A 216 -10.47 13.36 4.69
CA VAL A 216 -9.95 12.77 3.45
C VAL A 216 -10.97 11.78 2.88
N LYS A 217 -11.31 11.94 1.61
CA LYS A 217 -12.22 11.05 0.87
C LYS A 217 -11.41 10.05 0.04
N LEU A 218 -11.66 8.76 0.26
CA LEU A 218 -10.98 7.66 -0.42
C LEU A 218 -12.00 6.80 -1.16
N GLN A 219 -11.67 6.34 -2.37
CA GLN A 219 -12.45 5.36 -3.11
C GLN A 219 -11.72 4.01 -3.08
N LEU A 220 -12.20 3.06 -2.29
CA LEU A 220 -11.55 1.76 -2.07
C LEU A 220 -12.57 0.65 -2.28
N TYR A 221 -12.23 -0.35 -3.10
CA TYR A 221 -13.08 -1.53 -3.34
C TYR A 221 -14.54 -1.22 -3.72
N GLY A 222 -14.75 -0.12 -4.46
CA GLY A 222 -16.08 0.31 -4.91
C GLY A 222 -16.89 1.08 -3.84
N GLN A 223 -16.29 1.40 -2.69
CA GLN A 223 -16.92 2.18 -1.63
C GLN A 223 -16.16 3.49 -1.37
N THR A 224 -16.92 4.54 -1.05
CA THR A 224 -16.37 5.81 -0.60
C THR A 224 -16.18 5.79 0.91
N HIS A 225 -14.95 5.98 1.36
CA HIS A 225 -14.61 6.10 2.77
C HIS A 225 -14.26 7.56 3.08
N ARG A 226 -15.00 8.16 4.02
CA ARG A 226 -14.69 9.46 4.59
C ARG A 226 -13.90 9.20 5.87
N VAL A 227 -12.64 9.60 5.88
CA VAL A 227 -11.71 9.38 6.98
C VAL A 227 -11.33 10.73 7.54
N TYR A 228 -11.36 10.89 8.85
CA TYR A 228 -10.87 12.10 9.50
C TYR A 228 -9.68 11.77 10.38
N THR A 229 -8.81 12.76 10.53
CA THR A 229 -7.71 12.72 11.50
C THR A 229 -7.96 13.78 12.55
N HIS A 230 -7.81 13.42 13.82
CA HIS A 230 -7.82 14.34 14.94
C HIS A 230 -6.43 14.44 15.55
N HIS A 231 -5.94 15.67 15.73
CA HIS A 231 -4.60 15.95 16.24
C HIS A 231 -4.61 16.36 17.71
N CYS A 232 -4.15 15.46 18.59
CA CYS A 232 -3.99 15.72 20.01
C CYS A 232 -2.58 16.26 20.30
N LEU A 233 -2.39 17.57 20.10
CA LEU A 233 -1.16 18.26 20.46
C LEU A 233 -0.82 18.08 21.94
N CYS A 234 0.48 18.00 22.28
CA CYS A 234 0.99 17.86 23.65
C CYS A 234 0.57 16.58 24.39
N HIS A 235 -0.01 15.61 23.69
CA HIS A 235 -0.35 14.28 24.22
C HIS A 235 0.64 13.21 23.71
N GLY A 236 1.83 13.63 23.28
CA GLY A 236 2.92 12.72 22.96
C GLY A 236 3.58 12.16 24.20
N THR A 237 4.32 11.06 24.04
CA THR A 237 4.95 10.36 25.16
C THR A 237 5.93 11.25 25.94
N ALA A 238 6.66 12.14 25.26
CA ALA A 238 7.61 13.02 25.91
C ALA A 238 6.91 14.11 26.74
N GLN A 239 5.83 14.73 26.24
CA GLN A 239 5.12 15.73 27.03
C GLN A 239 4.31 15.11 28.16
N LEU A 240 3.72 13.92 27.94
CA LEU A 240 3.05 13.20 29.01
C LEU A 240 4.03 12.89 30.15
N ARG A 241 5.25 12.42 29.81
CA ARG A 241 6.32 12.21 30.79
C ARG A 241 6.69 13.51 31.51
N SER A 242 6.92 14.60 30.78
CA SER A 242 7.28 15.89 31.41
C SER A 242 6.19 16.43 32.32
N ARG A 243 4.91 16.31 31.93
CA ARG A 243 3.75 16.70 32.76
C ARG A 243 3.66 15.85 34.02
N LEU A 244 3.83 14.54 33.90
CA LEU A 244 3.81 13.63 35.05
C LEU A 244 4.94 13.97 36.03
N LEU A 245 6.16 14.20 35.53
CA LEU A 245 7.29 14.61 36.36
C LEU A 245 7.03 15.93 37.08
N ALA A 246 6.46 16.93 36.39
CA ALA A 246 6.10 18.21 37.01
C ALA A 246 5.07 18.05 38.14
N LEU A 247 4.09 17.14 37.99
CA LEU A 247 3.11 16.83 39.03
C LEU A 247 3.72 16.10 40.23
N LEU A 248 4.74 15.27 40.02
CA LEU A 248 5.40 14.49 41.09
C LEU A 248 6.42 15.30 41.90
N ILE A 249 6.87 16.44 41.37
CA ILE A 249 7.82 17.35 42.03
C ILE A 249 7.09 18.42 42.87
N GLN A 250 5.77 18.58 42.69
CA GLN A 250 4.90 19.42 43.50
C GLN A 250 4.46 18.70 44.78
#